data_AF-A0A519JNM1-F1
#
_entry.id   AF-A0A519JNM1-F1
#
_cell.length_a   1.000
_cell.length_b   1.000
_cell.length_c   1.000
_cell.angle_alpha   90.00
_cell.angle_beta   90.00
_cell.angle_gamma   90.00
#
_symmetry.space_group_name_H-M   'P 1'
#
loop_
_entity.id
_entity.type
_entity.pdbx_description
1 polymer ?
#
loop_
_entity_poly.entity_id
_entity_poly.type
_entity_poly.pdbx_seq_one_letter_code
_entity_poly.pdbx_strand_id
1 'polypeptide(L)'
;MAKNLVIVESPAKAKTIEKFLGSDFQVESSYGHIADLPSKEIGVDVANGFTPTYEVSPDKKALVKKLKDLSKKAEMVWLASDEDREGEAISWHLSEELKLDKAKTKRIVFHEITKSAIIKAIENPRGINYDLVNAQQARRVLD
;
A
#
# COMPACT_ATOMS: atom_id res chain seq x y z
N MET A 1 -4.98 -20.57 9.47
CA MET A 1 -4.19 -19.55 8.75
C MET A 1 -5.12 -18.38 8.47
N ALA A 2 -4.66 -17.14 8.66
CA ALA A 2 -5.47 -15.97 8.36
C ALA A 2 -5.86 -15.97 6.87
N LYS A 3 -7.13 -15.66 6.58
CA LYS A 3 -7.65 -15.59 5.21
C LYS A 3 -7.34 -14.25 4.54
N ASN A 4 -7.18 -13.21 5.35
CA ASN A 4 -7.00 -11.85 4.88
C ASN A 4 -5.60 -11.35 5.22
N LEU A 5 -4.98 -10.62 4.29
CA LEU A 5 -3.75 -9.87 4.53
C LEU A 5 -4.08 -8.39 4.54
N VAL A 6 -3.76 -7.69 5.63
CA VAL A 6 -3.84 -6.23 5.72
C VAL A 6 -2.43 -5.65 5.67
N ILE A 7 -2.20 -4.66 4.83
CA ILE A 7 -0.91 -3.97 4.71
C ILE A 7 -1.09 -2.51 5.11
N VAL A 8 -0.33 -2.08 6.12
CA VAL A 8 -0.31 -0.69 6.65
C VAL A 8 1.08 -0.10 6.50
N GLU A 9 1.25 1.22 6.62
CA GLU A 9 2.58 1.81 6.43
C GLU A 9 3.52 1.69 7.65
N SER A 10 2.97 1.61 8.87
CA SER A 10 3.78 1.61 10.10
C SER A 10 3.59 0.37 11.00
N PRO A 11 4.66 -0.12 11.68
CA PRO A 11 4.57 -1.28 12.57
C PRO A 11 3.66 -1.08 13.79
N ALA A 12 3.54 0.16 14.25
CA ALA A 12 2.67 0.51 15.38
C ALA A 12 1.18 0.32 15.00
N LYS A 13 0.78 0.77 13.80
CA LYS A 13 -0.56 0.53 13.27
C LYS A 13 -0.84 -0.96 13.08
N ALA A 14 0.15 -1.70 12.56
CA ALA A 14 -0.01 -3.13 12.30
C ALA A 14 -0.43 -3.88 13.57
N LYS A 15 0.32 -3.70 14.66
CA LYS A 15 0.03 -4.32 15.96
C LYS A 15 -1.32 -3.93 16.54
N THR A 16 -1.75 -2.69 16.34
CA THR A 16 -3.03 -2.20 16.87
C THR A 16 -4.21 -2.73 16.06
N ILE A 17 -4.12 -2.68 14.74
CA ILE A 17 -5.18 -3.15 13.83
C ILE A 17 -5.34 -4.67 13.91
N GLU A 18 -4.25 -5.43 14.05
CA GLU A 18 -4.30 -6.89 14.21
C GLU A 18 -5.11 -7.29 15.46
N LYS A 19 -4.95 -6.56 16.57
CA LYS A 19 -5.74 -6.78 17.79
C LYS A 19 -7.24 -6.49 17.59
N PHE A 20 -7.58 -5.56 16.70
CA PHE A 20 -8.97 -5.21 16.45
C PHE A 20 -9.68 -6.20 15.53
N LEU A 21 -8.97 -6.71 14.52
CA LEU A 21 -9.50 -7.59 13.47
C LEU A 21 -9.48 -9.08 13.86
N GLY A 22 -8.57 -9.51 14.73
CA GLY A 22 -8.51 -10.88 15.23
C GLY A 22 -7.90 -11.88 14.25
N SER A 23 -8.11 -13.18 14.50
CA SER A 23 -7.37 -14.28 13.87
C SER A 23 -7.60 -14.48 12.36
N ASP A 24 -8.65 -13.86 11.82
CA ASP A 24 -8.97 -13.96 10.39
C ASP A 24 -8.09 -13.05 9.51
N PHE A 25 -7.35 -12.12 10.14
CA PHE A 25 -6.50 -11.15 9.49
C PHE A 25 -5.06 -11.29 9.96
N GLN A 26 -4.13 -11.35 9.01
CA GLN A 26 -2.71 -11.12 9.24
C GLN A 26 -2.40 -9.68 8.86
N VAL A 27 -1.79 -8.91 9.75
CA VAL A 27 -1.48 -7.50 9.48
C VAL A 27 0.03 -7.29 9.38
N GLU A 28 0.49 -6.74 8.26
CA GLU A 28 1.90 -6.52 7.96
C GLU A 28 2.16 -5.03 7.69
N SER A 29 3.38 -4.59 7.99
CA SER A 29 3.83 -3.22 7.75
C SER A 29 4.70 -3.15 6.50
N SER A 30 4.45 -2.18 5.62
CA SER A 30 5.34 -1.84 4.49
C SER A 30 6.56 -1.03 4.93
N TYR A 31 6.53 -0.48 6.15
CA TYR A 31 7.55 0.43 6.68
C TYR A 31 7.71 1.67 5.78
N GLY A 32 6.58 2.28 5.41
CA GLY A 32 6.51 3.41 4.48
C GLY A 32 6.49 2.99 3.01
N HIS A 33 7.08 3.83 2.17
CA HIS A 33 7.27 3.57 0.73
C HIS A 33 8.15 2.33 0.50
N ILE A 34 7.80 1.54 -0.52
CA ILE A 34 8.56 0.35 -0.93
C ILE A 34 9.31 0.53 -2.24
N ALA A 35 8.95 1.57 -2.99
CA ALA A 35 9.53 1.93 -4.27
C ALA A 35 9.71 3.45 -4.32
N ASP A 36 10.72 3.90 -5.06
CA ASP A 36 11.02 5.31 -5.29
C ASP A 36 11.67 5.47 -6.67
N LEU A 37 11.88 6.71 -7.10
CA LEU A 37 12.66 7.01 -8.30
C LEU A 37 14.12 6.52 -8.13
N PRO A 38 14.76 6.04 -9.22
CA PRO A 38 16.17 5.68 -9.22
C PRO A 38 17.05 6.80 -8.64
N SER A 39 18.02 6.44 -7.80
CA SER A 39 18.88 7.43 -7.15
C SER A 39 20.01 7.98 -8.04
N LYS A 40 20.29 7.31 -9.17
CA LYS A 40 21.43 7.61 -10.06
C LYS A 40 21.02 8.19 -11.41
N GLU A 41 19.74 8.20 -11.70
CA GLU A 41 19.17 8.67 -12.96
C GLU A 41 17.96 9.56 -12.65
N ILE A 42 17.53 10.39 -13.60
CA ILE A 42 16.37 11.28 -13.39
C ILE A 42 15.10 10.45 -13.07
N GLY A 43 15.01 9.23 -13.60
CA GLY A 43 13.87 8.34 -13.33
C GLY A 43 12.54 8.83 -13.92
N VAL A 44 12.55 9.90 -14.73
CA VAL A 44 11.37 10.51 -15.36
C VAL A 44 11.64 10.68 -16.84
N ASP A 45 10.76 10.12 -17.66
CA ASP A 45 10.79 10.29 -19.11
C ASP A 45 10.05 11.57 -19.53
N VAL A 46 10.80 12.67 -19.64
CA VAL A 46 10.28 13.99 -20.03
C VAL A 46 9.75 14.00 -21.47
N ALA A 47 10.27 13.15 -22.36
CA ALA A 47 9.84 13.09 -23.75
C ALA A 47 8.48 12.38 -23.91
N ASN A 48 8.20 11.40 -23.04
CA ASN A 48 6.98 10.60 -23.07
C ASN A 48 6.04 10.93 -21.90
N GLY A 49 5.67 12.21 -21.79
CA GLY A 49 4.62 12.65 -20.87
C GLY A 49 4.99 12.59 -19.38
N PHE A 50 6.27 12.74 -19.05
CA PHE A 50 6.79 12.71 -17.67
C PHE A 50 6.55 11.37 -16.97
N THR A 51 6.61 10.27 -17.71
CA THR A 51 6.37 8.92 -17.15
C THR A 51 7.47 8.57 -16.14
N PRO A 52 7.17 8.38 -14.84
CA PRO A 52 8.15 7.98 -13.85
C PRO A 52 8.45 6.48 -13.94
N THR A 53 9.72 6.13 -13.76
CA THR A 53 10.16 4.75 -13.51
C THR A 53 10.45 4.61 -12.03
N TYR A 54 9.79 3.66 -11.38
CA TYR A 54 10.03 3.36 -9.98
C TYR A 54 10.81 2.07 -9.82
N GLU A 55 11.65 2.02 -8.80
CA GLU A 55 12.39 0.82 -8.41
C GLU A 55 12.15 0.51 -6.94
N VAL A 56 12.01 -0.78 -6.63
CA VAL A 56 11.96 -1.25 -5.24
C VAL A 56 13.26 -0.88 -4.55
N SER A 57 13.15 -0.12 -3.44
CA SER A 57 14.29 0.31 -2.66
C SER A 57 15.14 -0.90 -2.22
N PRO A 58 16.49 -0.84 -2.32
CA PRO A 58 17.33 -2.01 -2.09
C PRO A 58 17.11 -2.71 -0.74
N ASP A 59 16.86 -1.93 0.31
CA ASP A 59 16.57 -2.38 1.68
C ASP A 59 15.17 -3.02 1.83
N LYS A 60 14.25 -2.77 0.88
CA LYS A 60 12.87 -3.26 0.89
C LYS A 60 12.68 -4.55 0.09
N LYS A 61 13.67 -5.02 -0.68
CA LYS A 61 13.54 -6.22 -1.54
C LYS A 61 13.07 -7.47 -0.78
N ALA A 62 13.63 -7.72 0.41
CA ALA A 62 13.23 -8.85 1.24
C ALA A 62 11.78 -8.72 1.74
N LEU A 63 11.39 -7.51 2.12
CA LEU A 63 10.03 -7.19 2.55
C LEU A 63 9.01 -7.36 1.42
N VAL A 64 9.29 -6.82 0.24
CA VAL A 64 8.45 -6.97 -0.95
C VAL A 64 8.27 -8.44 -1.30
N LYS A 65 9.35 -9.25 -1.24
CA LYS A 65 9.26 -10.70 -1.42
C LYS A 65 8.31 -11.35 -0.39
N LYS A 66 8.46 -11.02 0.90
CA LYS A 66 7.58 -11.52 1.97
C LYS A 66 6.12 -11.16 1.71
N LEU A 67 5.83 -9.88 1.45
CA LEU A 67 4.47 -9.39 1.19
C LEU A 67 3.86 -10.03 -0.07
N LYS A 68 4.68 -10.30 -1.08
CA LYS A 68 4.25 -10.98 -2.31
C LYS A 68 3.88 -12.45 -2.07
N ASP A 69 4.64 -13.14 -1.22
CA ASP A 69 4.34 -14.52 -0.87
C ASP A 69 3.09 -14.63 0.03
N LEU A 70 2.88 -13.65 0.92
CA LEU A 70 1.68 -13.58 1.76
C LEU A 70 0.43 -13.22 0.94
N SER A 71 0.51 -12.23 0.06
CA SER A 71 -0.62 -11.81 -0.78
C SER A 71 -1.12 -12.93 -1.70
N LYS A 72 -0.24 -13.80 -2.21
CA LYS A 72 -0.63 -14.98 -2.98
C LYS A 72 -1.39 -16.03 -2.18
N LYS A 73 -1.14 -16.11 -0.87
CA LYS A 73 -1.79 -17.08 0.03
C LYS A 73 -3.09 -16.56 0.62
N ALA A 74 -3.27 -15.25 0.66
CA ALA A 74 -4.48 -14.61 1.15
C ALA A 74 -5.64 -14.75 0.16
N GLU A 75 -6.85 -14.91 0.68
CA GLU A 75 -8.09 -14.83 -0.10
C GLU A 75 -8.34 -13.38 -0.56
N MET A 76 -8.08 -12.42 0.34
CA MET A 76 -8.21 -10.98 0.09
C MET A 76 -7.01 -10.19 0.65
N VAL A 77 -6.59 -9.17 -0.09
CA VAL A 77 -5.57 -8.20 0.34
C VAL A 77 -6.21 -6.84 0.59
N TRP A 78 -5.93 -6.26 1.76
CA TRP A 78 -6.48 -5.00 2.22
C TRP A 78 -5.35 -3.97 2.36
N LEU A 79 -5.39 -2.92 1.56
CA LEU A 79 -4.46 -1.80 1.62
C LEU A 79 -5.02 -0.75 2.58
N ALA A 80 -4.29 -0.47 3.66
CA ALA A 80 -4.78 0.25 4.82
C ALA A 80 -3.81 1.37 5.25
N SER A 81 -3.18 2.03 4.28
CA SER A 81 -2.39 3.24 4.50
C SER A 81 -3.27 4.46 4.81
N ASP A 82 -2.65 5.55 5.26
CA ASP A 82 -3.36 6.78 5.60
C ASP A 82 -4.22 7.35 4.47
N GLU A 83 -5.27 8.10 4.85
CA GLU A 83 -6.17 8.77 3.91
C GLU A 83 -5.62 10.13 3.48
N ASP A 84 -4.47 10.09 2.84
CA ASP A 84 -3.89 11.23 2.15
C ASP A 84 -3.24 10.78 0.83
N ARG A 85 -2.65 11.71 0.09
CA ARG A 85 -2.00 11.40 -1.18
C ARG A 85 -0.77 10.49 -1.02
N GLU A 86 -0.03 10.58 0.09
CA GLU A 86 1.16 9.77 0.36
C GLU A 86 0.74 8.32 0.62
N GLY A 87 -0.26 8.13 1.48
CA GLY A 87 -0.87 6.84 1.74
C GLY A 87 -1.47 6.25 0.47
N GLU A 88 -2.12 7.04 -0.38
CA GLU A 88 -2.64 6.52 -1.65
C GLU A 88 -1.54 6.05 -2.61
N ALA A 89 -0.43 6.80 -2.71
CA ALA A 89 0.73 6.39 -3.49
C ALA A 89 1.39 5.12 -2.94
N ILE A 90 1.52 4.98 -1.61
CA ILE A 90 2.03 3.75 -0.97
C ILE A 90 1.14 2.55 -1.33
N SER A 91 -0.18 2.72 -1.23
CA SER A 91 -1.15 1.69 -1.61
C SER A 91 -1.03 1.31 -3.08
N TRP A 92 -0.86 2.30 -3.96
CA TRP A 92 -0.64 2.06 -5.39
C TRP A 92 0.66 1.31 -5.67
N HIS A 93 1.80 1.72 -5.11
CA HIS A 93 3.07 1.01 -5.24
C HIS A 93 2.98 -0.44 -4.74
N LEU A 94 2.32 -0.68 -3.60
CA LEU A 94 2.08 -2.04 -3.11
C LEU A 94 1.26 -2.86 -4.10
N SER A 95 0.21 -2.28 -4.68
CA SER A 95 -0.61 -2.96 -5.69
C SER A 95 0.22 -3.37 -6.92
N GLU A 96 1.01 -2.45 -7.46
CA GLU A 96 1.81 -2.68 -8.67
C GLU A 96 2.96 -3.66 -8.42
N GLU A 97 3.79 -3.45 -7.39
CA GLU A 97 4.98 -4.25 -7.10
C GLU A 97 4.66 -5.70 -6.69
N LEU A 98 3.59 -5.86 -5.90
CA LEU A 98 3.13 -7.18 -5.49
C LEU A 98 2.33 -7.87 -6.59
N LYS A 99 1.95 -7.14 -7.66
CA LYS A 99 1.10 -7.61 -8.77
C LYS A 99 -0.26 -8.11 -8.27
N LEU A 100 -0.91 -7.30 -7.45
CA LEU A 100 -2.17 -7.66 -6.81
C LEU A 100 -3.32 -7.73 -7.83
N ASP A 101 -4.19 -8.72 -7.66
CA ASP A 101 -5.42 -8.84 -8.43
C ASP A 101 -6.45 -7.84 -7.91
N LYS A 102 -6.93 -6.92 -8.78
CA LYS A 102 -7.94 -5.92 -8.45
C LYS A 102 -9.23 -6.54 -7.91
N ALA A 103 -9.60 -7.76 -8.33
CA ALA A 103 -10.78 -8.44 -7.82
C ALA A 103 -10.62 -8.89 -6.35
N LYS A 104 -9.38 -9.17 -5.92
CA LYS A 104 -9.02 -9.64 -4.57
C LYS A 104 -8.33 -8.57 -3.72
N THR A 105 -8.38 -7.32 -4.15
CA THR A 105 -7.74 -6.21 -3.47
C THR A 105 -8.75 -5.14 -3.09
N LYS A 106 -8.67 -4.68 -1.85
CA LYS A 106 -9.54 -3.65 -1.30
C LYS A 106 -8.69 -2.54 -0.67
N ARG A 107 -9.11 -1.30 -0.83
CA ARG A 107 -8.52 -0.13 -0.14
C ARG A 107 -9.47 0.29 0.97
N ILE A 108 -8.97 0.39 2.20
CA ILE A 108 -9.73 0.87 3.35
C ILE A 108 -9.09 2.14 3.88
N VAL A 109 -9.90 3.13 4.23
CA VAL A 109 -9.45 4.41 4.77
C VAL A 109 -10.08 4.66 6.13
N PHE A 110 -9.36 5.35 7.01
CA PHE A 110 -9.84 5.69 8.34
C PHE A 110 -9.08 6.93 8.83
N HIS A 111 -9.78 7.80 9.55
CA HIS A 111 -9.19 9.01 10.15
C HIS A 111 -8.69 8.80 11.58
N GLU A 112 -9.06 7.68 12.21
CA GLU A 112 -8.67 7.33 13.57
C GLU A 112 -8.46 5.83 13.71
N ILE A 113 -7.58 5.44 14.62
CA ILE A 113 -7.23 4.03 14.86
C ILE A 113 -8.05 3.51 16.05
N THR A 114 -9.37 3.44 15.86
CA THR A 114 -10.31 2.86 16.83
C THR A 114 -10.88 1.56 16.28
N LYS A 115 -11.28 0.62 17.15
CA LYS A 115 -11.84 -0.67 16.72
C LYS A 115 -13.06 -0.48 15.81
N SER A 116 -13.94 0.46 16.15
CA SER A 116 -15.13 0.80 15.37
C SER A 116 -14.79 1.38 14.00
N ALA A 117 -13.83 2.31 13.91
CA ALA A 117 -13.42 2.90 12.64
C ALA A 117 -12.83 1.85 11.70
N ILE A 118 -11.97 0.97 12.21
CA ILE A 118 -11.35 -0.10 11.41
C ILE A 118 -12.37 -1.11 10.90
N ILE A 119 -13.32 -1.55 11.74
CA ILE A 119 -14.39 -2.47 11.31
C ILE A 119 -15.25 -1.81 10.23
N LYS A 120 -15.66 -0.55 10.44
CA LYS A 120 -16.45 0.20 9.46
C LYS A 120 -15.70 0.35 8.12
N ALA A 121 -14.39 0.56 8.16
CA ALA A 121 -13.56 0.68 6.96
C ALA A 121 -13.47 -0.65 6.18
N ILE A 122 -13.40 -1.80 6.88
CA ILE A 122 -13.45 -3.13 6.26
C ILE A 122 -14.82 -3.42 5.62
N GLU A 123 -15.91 -2.96 6.24
CA GLU A 123 -17.27 -3.11 5.72
C GLU A 123 -17.54 -2.23 4.49
N ASN A 124 -16.81 -1.12 4.35
CA ASN A 124 -17.00 -0.13 3.28
C ASN A 124 -15.70 0.13 2.50
N PRO A 125 -15.11 -0.89 1.84
CA PRO A 125 -13.88 -0.70 1.10
C PRO A 125 -14.12 0.05 -0.20
N ARG A 126 -13.10 0.77 -0.66
CA ARG A 126 -13.04 1.40 -1.98
C ARG A 126 -11.91 0.82 -2.84
N GLY A 127 -11.78 1.33 -4.06
CA GLY A 127 -10.59 1.14 -4.89
C GLY A 127 -9.54 2.21 -4.63
N ILE A 128 -8.36 2.04 -5.23
CA ILE A 128 -7.33 3.08 -5.29
C ILE A 128 -7.88 4.29 -6.07
N ASN A 129 -7.74 5.47 -5.49
CA ASN A 129 -8.05 6.74 -6.11
C ASN A 129 -6.84 7.22 -6.91
N TYR A 130 -6.90 7.02 -8.23
CA TYR A 130 -5.81 7.39 -9.13
C TYR A 130 -5.61 8.90 -9.24
N ASP A 131 -6.59 9.76 -8.91
CA ASP A 131 -6.38 11.21 -8.88
C ASP A 131 -5.42 11.62 -7.75
N LEU A 132 -5.54 10.98 -6.58
CA LEU A 132 -4.62 11.20 -5.46
C LEU A 132 -3.23 10.63 -5.75
N VAL A 133 -3.16 9.47 -6.40
CA VAL A 133 -1.89 8.88 -6.86
C VAL A 133 -1.22 9.84 -7.84
N ASN A 134 -1.91 10.26 -8.89
CA ASN A 134 -1.39 11.17 -9.91
C ASN A 134 -0.97 12.52 -9.30
N ALA A 135 -1.70 13.03 -8.31
CA ALA A 135 -1.31 14.24 -7.58
C ALA A 135 -0.02 14.07 -6.78
N GLN A 136 0.20 12.90 -6.16
CA GLN A 136 1.45 12.58 -5.48
C GLN A 136 2.61 12.42 -6.48
N GLN A 137 2.37 11.69 -7.58
CA GLN A 137 3.37 11.50 -8.62
C GLN A 137 3.78 12.81 -9.28
N ALA A 138 2.83 13.70 -9.59
CA ALA A 138 3.11 15.01 -10.16
C ALA A 138 3.99 15.86 -9.23
N ARG A 139 3.72 15.82 -7.92
CA ARG A 139 4.60 16.47 -6.94
C ARG A 139 5.99 15.83 -6.92
N ARG A 140 6.07 14.49 -6.93
CA ARG A 140 7.35 13.76 -6.89
C ARG A 140 8.22 14.00 -8.12
N VAL A 141 7.60 14.19 -9.29
CA VAL A 141 8.27 14.54 -10.55
C VAL A 141 8.72 16.00 -10.57
N LEU A 142 7.99 16.89 -9.91
CA LEU A 142 8.34 18.30 -9.79
C LEU A 142 9.52 18.55 -8.85
N ASP A 143 9.58 17.78 -7.74
CA ASP A 143 10.62 17.83 -6.71
C ASP A 143 11.96 17.25 -7.21
#